data_AF-A0A3D3T2I5-F1
#
_entry.id   AF-A0A3D3T2I5-F1
#
_cell.length_a   1.000
_cell.length_b   1.000
_cell.length_c   1.000
_cell.angle_alpha   90.00
_cell.angle_beta   90.00
_cell.angle_gamma   90.00
#
_symmetry.space_group_name_H-M   'P 1'
#
loop_
_entity.id
_entity.type
_entity.pdbx_description
1 polymer ?
#
loop_
_entity_poly.entity_id
_entity_poly.type
_entity_poly.pdbx_seq_one_letter_code
_entity_poly.pdbx_strand_id
1 'polypeptide(L)'
;KVLEHMIDCSLMLEGSGDSRFRTLRSNKNRFGAVNELGVFAMTERGLKEVANPSSIFLQRGDEVASGSIVMVVWEGTRPLLVELQALVDDSHLGNPRRVTVGMEHNRLAMLLAVLHRHGGVQVGDQDVFANVVGAPTT
;
A
#
# COMPACT_ATOMS: atom_id res chain seq x y z
N LYS A 1 4.43 -11.38 26.99
CA LYS A 1 2.98 -11.34 27.33
C LYS A 1 2.67 -11.15 28.83
N VAL A 2 3.58 -11.42 29.80
CA VAL A 2 3.28 -11.18 31.24
C VAL A 2 3.35 -9.69 31.65
N LEU A 3 4.31 -8.93 31.11
CA LEU A 3 4.50 -7.51 31.42
C LEU A 3 3.42 -6.57 30.83
N GLU A 4 2.83 -6.92 29.68
CA GLU A 4 1.79 -6.10 29.02
C GLU A 4 0.54 -5.90 29.89
N HIS A 5 0.26 -6.84 30.80
CA HIS A 5 -0.87 -6.72 31.71
C HIS A 5 -0.59 -5.80 32.91
N MET A 6 0.69 -5.55 33.24
CA MET A 6 1.09 -4.72 34.40
C MET A 6 1.39 -3.25 34.06
N ILE A 7 1.40 -2.89 32.78
CA ILE A 7 1.71 -1.52 32.31
C ILE A 7 0.44 -0.76 31.91
N ASP A 8 0.43 0.56 32.12
CA ASP A 8 -0.69 1.42 31.73
C ASP A 8 -0.64 1.85 30.26
N CYS A 9 0.58 1.96 29.69
CA CYS A 9 0.78 2.21 28.27
C CYS A 9 1.83 1.28 27.66
N SER A 10 1.59 0.83 26.43
CA SER A 10 2.49 0.04 25.60
C SER A 10 2.53 0.68 24.21
N LEU A 11 3.71 1.18 23.85
CA LEU A 11 3.97 1.81 22.55
C LEU A 11 5.00 0.98 21.79
N MET A 12 4.80 0.83 20.49
CA MET A 12 5.71 0.12 19.60
C MET A 12 6.16 1.06 18.50
N LEU A 13 7.48 1.29 18.41
CA LEU A 13 8.09 2.03 17.30
C LEU A 13 8.56 1.03 16.25
N GLU A 14 7.93 1.05 15.10
CA GLU A 14 8.20 0.16 13.97
C GLU A 14 8.94 0.91 12.87
N GLY A 15 9.92 0.26 12.24
CA GLY A 15 10.52 0.69 10.99
C GLY A 15 10.69 -0.51 10.08
N SER A 16 10.20 -0.44 8.85
CA SER A 16 10.61 -1.39 7.80
C SER A 16 12.02 -1.04 7.34
N GLY A 17 12.81 -2.06 6.98
CA GLY A 17 14.27 -1.94 6.81
C GLY A 17 14.73 -0.77 5.93
N ASP A 18 14.00 -0.50 4.84
CA ASP A 18 14.37 0.52 3.84
C ASP A 18 13.53 1.82 3.95
N SER A 19 12.60 1.88 4.91
CA SER A 19 11.77 3.08 5.10
C SER A 19 12.54 4.14 5.88
N ARG A 20 12.62 5.36 5.32
CA ARG A 20 13.09 6.57 6.04
C ARG A 20 12.14 6.97 7.19
N PHE A 21 10.97 6.34 7.26
CA PHE A 21 9.93 6.61 8.22
C PHE A 21 9.88 5.54 9.31
N ARG A 22 9.40 5.96 10.47
CA ARG A 22 9.15 5.16 11.66
C ARG A 22 7.73 5.42 12.10
N THR A 23 7.03 4.36 12.47
CA THR A 23 5.64 4.41 12.88
C THR A 23 5.56 4.06 14.36
N LEU A 24 5.07 4.98 15.18
CA LEU A 24 4.78 4.75 16.58
C LEU A 24 3.32 4.36 16.73
N ARG A 25 3.04 3.20 17.31
CA ARG A 25 1.69 2.70 17.55
C ARG A 25 1.46 2.40 19.02
N SER A 26 0.29 2.79 19.51
CA SER A 26 -0.20 2.36 20.82
C SER A 26 -0.87 0.99 20.75
N ASN A 27 -0.27 -0.01 21.41
CA ASN A 27 -0.83 -1.34 21.59
C ASN A 27 -1.68 -1.45 22.87
N LYS A 28 -1.38 -0.60 23.86
CA LYS A 28 -2.19 -0.43 25.07
C LYS A 28 -2.07 1.02 25.50
N ASN A 29 -3.19 1.68 25.77
CA ASN A 29 -3.20 3.02 26.35
C ASN A 29 -4.40 3.14 27.27
N ARG A 30 -4.15 3.27 28.58
CA ARG A 30 -5.20 3.42 29.59
C ARG A 30 -5.75 4.84 29.70
N PHE A 31 -5.09 5.80 29.05
CA PHE A 31 -5.36 7.23 29.16
C PHE A 31 -5.77 7.87 27.82
N GLY A 32 -5.99 7.08 26.78
CA GLY A 32 -6.30 7.57 25.43
C GLY A 32 -6.60 6.43 24.45
N ALA A 33 -6.69 6.75 23.16
CA ALA A 33 -7.05 5.74 22.17
C ALA A 33 -5.92 4.73 21.93
N VAL A 34 -6.33 3.49 21.70
CA VAL A 34 -5.50 2.42 21.15
C VAL A 34 -5.55 2.49 19.63
N ASN A 35 -4.45 2.13 18.95
CA ASN A 35 -4.25 2.32 17.50
C ASN A 35 -4.03 3.77 17.01
N GLU A 36 -3.72 4.72 17.90
CA GLU A 36 -3.13 5.99 17.45
C GLU A 36 -1.79 5.74 16.77
N LEU A 37 -1.59 6.41 15.64
CA LEU A 37 -0.45 6.24 14.74
C LEU A 37 0.31 7.55 14.63
N GLY A 38 1.50 7.61 15.22
CA GLY A 38 2.46 8.69 14.98
C GLY A 38 3.44 8.29 13.88
N VAL A 39 3.66 9.16 12.90
CA VAL A 39 4.65 8.91 11.84
C VAL A 39 5.80 9.88 12.00
N PHE A 40 7.02 9.36 11.97
CA PHE A 40 8.25 10.12 12.18
C PHE A 40 9.24 9.84 11.05
N ALA A 41 9.96 10.84 10.59
CA ALA A 41 11.07 10.69 9.67
C ALA A 41 12.39 10.72 10.45
N MET A 42 13.28 9.77 10.18
CA MET A 42 14.64 9.82 10.74
C MET A 42 15.48 10.80 9.92
N THR A 43 15.94 11.88 10.55
CA THR A 43 16.81 12.88 9.96
C THR A 43 18.20 12.84 10.61
N GLU A 44 19.17 13.57 10.07
CA GLU A 44 20.49 13.71 10.70
C GLU A 44 20.43 14.29 12.12
N ARG A 45 19.34 15.00 12.45
CA ARG A 45 19.11 15.59 13.78
C ARG A 45 18.22 14.72 14.69
N GLY A 46 17.81 13.54 14.23
CA GLY A 46 16.92 12.62 14.95
C GLY A 46 15.52 12.50 14.34
N LEU A 47 14.57 11.99 15.13
CA LEU A 47 13.18 11.76 14.71
C LEU A 47 12.42 13.08 14.63
N LYS A 48 11.89 13.39 13.45
CA LYS A 48 11.01 14.52 13.20
C LYS A 48 9.60 14.03 12.94
N GLU A 49 8.61 14.58 13.63
CA GLU A 49 7.19 14.28 13.39
C GLU A 49 6.79 14.63 11.95
N VAL A 50 6.00 13.74 11.35
CA VAL A 50 5.33 13.97 10.08
C VAL A 50 3.86 14.24 10.35
N ALA A 51 3.48 15.51 10.32
CA ALA A 51 2.10 15.95 10.56
C ALA A 51 1.11 15.42 9.51
N ASN A 52 1.55 15.23 8.26
CA ASN A 52 0.73 14.64 7.21
C ASN A 52 1.42 13.39 6.64
N PRO A 53 1.19 12.20 7.22
CA PRO A 53 1.77 10.98 6.69
C PRO A 53 1.23 10.61 5.30
N SER A 54 0.02 11.05 4.96
CA SER A 54 -0.56 10.77 3.65
C SER A 54 0.22 11.45 2.52
N SER A 55 0.80 12.63 2.72
CA SER A 55 1.60 13.32 1.68
C SER A 55 2.93 12.64 1.36
N ILE A 56 3.41 11.74 2.24
CA ILE A 56 4.59 10.91 1.96
C ILE A 56 4.28 9.85 0.91
N PHE A 57 3.13 9.18 1.06
CA PHE A 57 2.70 8.12 0.16
C PHE A 57 1.98 8.69 -1.08
N LEU A 58 1.49 9.92 -0.99
CA LEU A 58 0.76 10.64 -2.03
C LEU A 58 1.59 11.77 -2.64
N GLN A 59 2.90 11.60 -2.85
CA GLN A 59 3.64 12.46 -3.79
C GLN A 59 3.18 12.17 -5.22
N ARG A 60 1.88 12.35 -5.47
CA ARG A 60 1.33 12.63 -6.79
C ARG A 60 1.87 14.01 -7.16
N GLY A 61 2.36 14.16 -8.39
CA GLY A 61 2.39 15.49 -8.99
C GLY A 61 0.98 16.09 -8.93
N ASP A 62 0.84 17.40 -9.11
CA ASP A 62 -0.45 18.11 -9.03
C ASP A 62 -1.55 17.57 -9.99
N GLU A 63 -1.23 16.61 -10.85
CA GLU A 63 -2.15 15.96 -11.79
C GLU A 63 -2.56 14.55 -11.36
N VAL A 64 -3.85 14.25 -11.50
CA VAL A 64 -4.40 12.90 -11.32
C VAL A 64 -3.89 12.01 -12.45
N ALA A 65 -2.88 11.18 -12.16
CA ALA A 65 -2.40 10.17 -13.09
C ALA A 65 -3.44 9.05 -13.25
N SER A 66 -3.89 8.81 -14.49
CA SER A 66 -4.72 7.65 -14.81
C SER A 66 -3.98 6.36 -14.50
N GLY A 67 -4.72 5.31 -14.15
CA GLY A 67 -4.14 4.00 -13.86
C GLY A 67 -3.47 3.89 -12.49
N SER A 68 -3.44 4.92 -11.64
CA SER A 68 -2.93 4.85 -10.27
C SER A 68 -4.04 4.97 -9.23
N ILE A 69 -4.04 4.07 -8.23
CA ILE A 69 -4.90 4.15 -7.06
C ILE A 69 -4.15 3.77 -5.79
N VAL A 70 -4.36 4.53 -4.72
CA VAL A 70 -3.86 4.18 -3.39
C VAL A 70 -4.92 3.40 -2.64
N MET A 71 -4.53 2.27 -2.06
CA MET A 71 -5.39 1.42 -1.26
C MET A 71 -4.72 1.00 0.03
N VAL A 72 -5.52 0.59 1.01
CA VAL A 72 -5.04 -0.02 2.25
C VAL A 72 -5.08 -1.53 2.09
N VAL A 73 -3.95 -2.19 2.27
CA VAL A 73 -3.84 -3.65 2.38
C VAL A 73 -3.49 -4.04 3.81
N TRP A 74 -3.95 -5.21 4.23
CA TRP A 74 -3.67 -5.73 5.58
C TRP A 74 -2.60 -6.81 5.51
N GLU A 75 -1.47 -6.58 6.17
CA GLU A 75 -0.46 -7.62 6.44
C GLU A 75 -0.64 -8.09 7.88
N GLY A 76 -1.40 -9.18 8.07
CA GLY A 76 -1.85 -9.61 9.40
C GLY A 76 -2.73 -8.53 10.05
N THR A 77 -2.26 -7.92 11.13
CA THR A 77 -2.94 -6.80 11.81
C THR A 77 -2.40 -5.42 11.42
N ARG A 78 -1.42 -5.36 10.52
CA ARG A 78 -0.79 -4.12 10.08
C ARG A 78 -1.47 -3.57 8.82
N PRO A 79 -2.17 -2.42 8.89
CA PRO A 79 -2.62 -1.73 7.70
C PRO A 79 -1.41 -1.07 7.02
N LEU A 80 -1.22 -1.36 5.74
CA LEU A 80 -0.20 -0.78 4.88
C LEU A 80 -0.87 -0.01 3.75
N LEU A 81 -0.39 1.19 3.48
CA LEU A 81 -0.76 1.93 2.28
C LEU A 81 0.10 1.43 1.12
N VAL A 82 -0.55 1.01 0.05
CA VAL A 82 0.11 0.58 -1.20
C VAL A 82 -0.52 1.31 -2.37
N GLU A 83 0.29 1.56 -3.40
CA GLU A 83 -0.18 2.12 -4.66
C GLU A 83 -0.28 0.99 -5.68
N LEU A 84 -1.47 0.80 -6.24
CA LEU A 84 -1.68 -0.05 -7.39
C LEU A 84 -1.64 0.80 -8.66
N GLN A 85 -0.79 0.39 -9.57
CA GLN A 85 -0.62 1.01 -10.87
C GLN A 85 -1.02 0.02 -11.96
N ALA A 86 -1.78 0.50 -12.93
CA ALA A 86 -2.22 -0.26 -14.09
C ALA A 86 -1.96 0.56 -15.35
N LEU A 87 -1.36 -0.08 -16.34
CA LEU A 87 -1.19 0.46 -17.69
C LEU A 87 -1.84 -0.51 -18.65
N VAL A 88 -2.70 0.02 -19.52
CA VAL A 88 -3.38 -0.72 -20.57
C VAL A 88 -3.05 -0.04 -21.88
N ASP A 89 -2.60 -0.82 -22.86
CA ASP A 89 -2.19 -0.33 -24.17
C ASP A 89 -2.57 -1.34 -25.26
N ASP A 90 -2.67 -0.89 -26.51
CA ASP A 90 -3.11 -1.75 -27.61
C ASP A 90 -2.05 -2.82 -27.93
N SER A 91 -2.47 -4.09 -27.97
CA SER A 91 -1.59 -5.20 -28.30
C SER A 91 -1.44 -5.34 -29.80
N HIS A 92 -0.20 -5.38 -30.27
CA HIS A 92 0.14 -5.71 -31.65
C HIS A 92 0.43 -7.21 -31.85
N LEU A 93 0.29 -8.00 -30.78
CA LEU A 93 0.54 -9.45 -30.77
C LEU A 93 -0.78 -10.23 -30.83
N GLY A 94 -0.74 -11.42 -31.44
CA GLY A 94 -1.90 -12.33 -31.50
C GLY A 94 -2.34 -12.87 -30.13
N ASN A 95 -1.51 -12.74 -29.09
CA ASN A 95 -1.87 -13.00 -27.71
C ASN A 95 -1.40 -11.84 -26.83
N PRO A 96 -2.32 -10.99 -26.32
CA PRO A 96 -1.94 -9.86 -25.49
C PRO A 96 -1.27 -10.26 -24.18
N ARG A 97 -0.29 -9.47 -23.80
CA ARG A 97 0.51 -9.64 -22.59
C ARG A 97 -0.27 -9.22 -21.36
N ARG A 98 -0.15 -10.02 -20.32
CA ARG A 98 -0.67 -9.70 -18.98
C ARG A 98 0.50 -9.84 -18.02
N VAL A 99 0.98 -8.72 -17.48
CA VAL A 99 2.21 -8.69 -16.67
C VAL A 99 1.87 -8.15 -15.30
N THR A 100 2.32 -8.84 -14.26
CA THR A 100 2.08 -8.45 -12.87
C THR A 100 3.38 -8.36 -12.10
N VAL A 101 3.51 -7.33 -11.26
CA VAL A 101 4.59 -7.19 -10.27
C VAL A 101 3.95 -6.88 -8.91
N GLY A 102 4.31 -7.65 -7.88
CA GLY A 102 3.72 -7.50 -6.54
C GLY A 102 2.25 -7.95 -6.41
N MET A 103 1.73 -8.65 -7.42
CA MET A 103 0.43 -9.34 -7.35
C MET A 103 0.43 -10.64 -8.16
N GLU A 104 -0.53 -11.50 -7.84
CA GLU A 104 -0.70 -12.79 -8.47
C GLU A 104 -1.37 -12.68 -9.86
N HIS A 105 -0.84 -13.41 -10.84
CA HIS A 105 -1.24 -13.29 -12.25
C HIS A 105 -2.67 -13.78 -12.52
N ASN A 106 -3.10 -14.90 -11.93
CA ASN A 106 -4.45 -15.43 -12.12
C ASN A 106 -5.51 -14.51 -11.50
N ARG A 107 -5.19 -13.81 -10.41
CA ARG A 107 -6.03 -12.77 -9.82
C ARG A 107 -6.22 -11.61 -10.79
N LEU A 108 -5.17 -11.15 -11.47
CA LEU A 108 -5.33 -10.15 -12.54
C LEU A 108 -6.26 -10.68 -13.64
N ALA A 109 -6.02 -11.90 -14.13
CA ALA A 109 -6.85 -12.49 -15.19
C ALA A 109 -8.33 -12.59 -14.79
N MET A 110 -8.62 -13.01 -13.55
CA MET A 110 -9.98 -13.06 -13.01
C MET A 110 -10.62 -11.68 -12.91
N LEU A 111 -9.87 -10.67 -12.42
CA LEU A 111 -10.37 -9.30 -12.33
C LEU A 111 -10.68 -8.71 -13.71
N LEU A 112 -9.83 -8.95 -14.71
CA LEU A 112 -10.09 -8.53 -16.10
C LEU A 112 -11.32 -9.22 -16.68
N ALA A 113 -11.53 -10.51 -16.40
CA ALA A 113 -12.73 -11.23 -16.83
C ALA A 113 -14.01 -10.66 -16.18
N VAL A 114 -13.96 -10.30 -14.89
CA VAL A 114 -15.07 -9.66 -14.18
C VAL A 114 -15.36 -8.26 -14.75
N LEU A 115 -14.32 -7.45 -14.99
CA LEU A 115 -14.45 -6.12 -15.59
C LEU A 115 -15.05 -6.17 -17.00
N HIS A 116 -14.66 -7.16 -17.80
CA HIS A 116 -15.27 -7.39 -19.10
C HIS A 116 -16.74 -7.77 -18.98
N ARG A 117 -17.04 -8.81 -18.19
CA ARG A 117 -18.38 -9.39 -18.08
C ARG A 117 -19.40 -8.45 -17.44
N HIS A 118 -18.99 -7.70 -16.43
CA HIS A 118 -19.88 -6.90 -15.59
C HIS A 118 -19.66 -5.39 -15.73
N GLY A 119 -18.46 -4.96 -16.12
CA GLY A 119 -18.12 -3.54 -16.34
C GLY A 119 -18.13 -3.13 -17.81
N GLY A 120 -18.28 -4.06 -18.76
CA GLY A 120 -18.30 -3.77 -20.20
C GLY A 120 -16.94 -3.36 -20.78
N VAL A 121 -15.85 -3.50 -20.03
CA VAL A 121 -14.51 -3.06 -20.43
C VAL A 121 -13.88 -4.08 -21.38
N GLN A 122 -13.62 -3.68 -22.63
CA GLN A 122 -12.95 -4.54 -23.63
C GLN A 122 -11.43 -4.44 -23.47
N VAL A 123 -10.81 -5.52 -23.02
CA VAL A 123 -9.34 -5.66 -22.80
C VAL A 123 -8.82 -6.96 -23.42
N GLY A 124 -9.58 -7.52 -24.38
CA GLY A 124 -9.27 -8.81 -25.01
C GLY A 124 -8.08 -8.73 -25.97
N ASP A 125 -7.86 -7.55 -26.53
CA ASP A 125 -6.88 -7.15 -27.53
C ASP A 125 -5.86 -6.14 -26.99
N GLN A 126 -5.79 -5.97 -25.66
CA GLN A 126 -4.92 -5.00 -25.00
C GLN A 126 -3.87 -5.68 -24.12
N ASP A 127 -2.65 -5.17 -24.18
CA ASP A 127 -1.59 -5.50 -23.23
C ASP A 127 -1.94 -4.83 -21.88
N VAL A 128 -1.90 -5.60 -20.79
CA VAL A 128 -2.20 -5.12 -19.43
C VAL A 128 -1.02 -5.34 -18.52
N PHE A 129 -0.52 -4.26 -17.93
CA PHE A 129 0.54 -4.27 -16.93
C PHE A 129 -0.02 -3.79 -15.61
N ALA A 130 0.17 -4.56 -14.54
CA ALA A 130 -0.24 -4.21 -13.19
C ALA A 130 0.95 -4.29 -12.23
N ASN A 131 1.13 -3.27 -11.41
CA ASN A 131 2.23 -3.16 -10.46
C ASN A 131 1.68 -2.74 -9.09
N VAL A 132 2.14 -3.40 -8.03
CA VAL A 132 1.85 -3.00 -6.66
C VAL A 132 3.13 -2.43 -6.05
N VAL A 133 3.12 -1.11 -5.83
CA VAL A 133 4.23 -0.36 -5.25
C VAL A 133 4.06 -0.33 -3.73
N GLY A 134 5.14 -0.63 -3.00
CA GLY A 134 5.18 -0.52 -1.54
C GLY A 134 4.72 -1.76 -0.77
N ALA A 135 4.26 -2.82 -1.43
CA ALA A 135 4.04 -4.11 -0.80
C ALA A 135 5.37 -4.90 -0.71
N PRO A 136 5.65 -5.62 0.40
CA PRO A 136 6.73 -6.61 0.41
C PRO A 136 6.42 -7.69 -0.63
N THR A 137 7.36 -7.95 -1.53
CA THR A 137 7.26 -9.00 -2.55
C THR A 137 6.98 -10.33 -1.86
N THR A 138 5.79 -10.89 -2.09
CA THR A 138 5.46 -12.27 -1.70
C THR A 138 5.62 -13.18 -2.90
#